data_AF-A0A0P7HZL2-F1
#
_entry.id   AF-A0A0P7HZL2-F1
#
_cell.length_a   1.000
_cell.length_b   1.000
_cell.length_c   1.000
_cell.angle_alpha   90.00
_cell.angle_beta   90.00
_cell.angle_gamma   90.00
#
_symmetry.space_group_name_H-M   'P 1'
#
loop_
_entity.id
_entity.type
_entity.pdbx_description
1 polymer ?
#
loop_
_entity_poly.entity_id
_entity_poly.type
_entity_poly.pdbx_seq_one_letter_code
_entity_poly.pdbx_strand_id
1 'polypeptide(L)'
;MTSGSPSNVLFVVMDTVRKDHLGPYGYHRDTTPGLDEFAEEATVFDNAVAPAPWTLPVHASIFTGMYPSRHGADQENPYLEGRRRSRSRSRRRATRPPATPRTPGSPPTPTSPTGSTTRTTSSR
;
A
#
# COMPACT_ATOMS: atom_id res chain seq x y z
N MET A 1 -20.25 -20.01 -41.93
CA MET A 1 -19.66 -19.79 -40.59
C MET A 1 -19.99 -18.35 -40.21
N THR A 2 -21.00 -18.13 -39.38
CA THR A 2 -21.35 -16.79 -38.89
C THR A 2 -20.24 -16.34 -37.96
N SER A 3 -19.48 -15.34 -38.38
CA SER A 3 -18.51 -14.64 -37.55
C SER A 3 -19.30 -13.92 -36.45
N GLY A 4 -19.45 -14.57 -35.29
CA GLY A 4 -20.16 -14.02 -34.14
C GLY A 4 -19.52 -12.70 -33.71
N SER A 5 -20.36 -11.74 -33.34
CA SER A 5 -19.95 -10.47 -32.74
C SER A 5 -18.92 -10.74 -31.63
N PRO A 6 -17.84 -9.95 -31.51
CA PRO A 6 -16.88 -10.15 -30.43
C PRO A 6 -17.61 -10.10 -29.08
N SER A 7 -17.37 -11.10 -28.25
CA SER A 7 -17.94 -11.16 -26.90
C SER A 7 -17.26 -10.15 -26.01
N ASN A 8 -18.04 -9.46 -25.19
CA ASN A 8 -17.51 -8.57 -24.17
C ASN A 8 -17.03 -9.39 -22.97
N VAL A 9 -15.93 -8.96 -22.35
CA VAL A 9 -15.40 -9.57 -21.13
C VAL A 9 -15.47 -8.53 -20.01
N LEU A 10 -16.23 -8.85 -18.96
CA LEU A 10 -16.27 -8.06 -17.73
C LEU A 10 -15.44 -8.77 -16.66
N PHE A 11 -14.48 -8.07 -16.08
CA PHE A 11 -13.61 -8.60 -15.04
C PHE A 11 -13.84 -7.84 -13.72
N VAL A 12 -14.42 -8.53 -12.74
CA VAL A 12 -14.79 -7.97 -11.43
C VAL A 12 -13.89 -8.56 -10.34
N VAL A 13 -13.33 -7.70 -9.50
CA VAL A 13 -12.47 -8.10 -8.38
C VAL A 13 -13.01 -7.50 -7.09
N MET A 14 -13.19 -8.33 -6.07
CA MET A 14 -13.48 -7.91 -4.70
C MET A 14 -12.19 -7.92 -3.89
N ASP A 15 -11.77 -6.76 -3.38
CA ASP A 15 -10.55 -6.65 -2.57
C ASP A 15 -10.82 -7.07 -1.12
N THR A 16 -9.85 -7.77 -0.51
CA THR A 16 -9.89 -8.23 0.90
C THR A 16 -11.05 -9.17 1.29
N VAL A 17 -11.77 -9.74 0.32
CA VAL A 17 -12.89 -10.65 0.60
C VAL A 17 -12.40 -12.05 1.04
N ARG A 18 -13.13 -12.68 1.96
CA ARG A 18 -12.91 -14.07 2.34
C ARG A 18 -13.89 -15.00 1.62
N LYS A 19 -13.40 -16.15 1.17
CA LYS A 19 -14.22 -17.20 0.53
C LYS A 19 -15.43 -17.59 1.39
N ASP A 20 -15.23 -17.80 2.70
CA ASP A 20 -16.27 -18.26 3.63
C ASP A 20 -17.28 -17.17 4.05
N HIS A 21 -17.20 -15.98 3.46
CA HIS A 21 -18.13 -14.86 3.68
C HIS A 21 -18.97 -14.53 2.43
N LEU A 22 -19.06 -15.48 1.50
CA LEU A 22 -19.79 -15.35 0.25
C LEU A 22 -20.86 -16.44 0.17
N GLY A 23 -22.06 -16.07 -0.26
CA GLY A 23 -23.21 -16.99 -0.37
C GLY A 23 -22.94 -18.25 -1.20
N PRO A 24 -22.23 -18.20 -2.36
CA PRO A 24 -21.94 -19.39 -3.16
C PRO A 24 -21.06 -20.43 -2.45
N TYR A 25 -20.40 -20.05 -1.35
CA TYR A 25 -19.59 -20.95 -0.54
C TYR A 25 -20.24 -21.29 0.82
N GLY A 26 -21.55 -21.01 0.98
CA GLY A 26 -22.34 -21.41 2.14
C GLY A 26 -22.36 -20.41 3.29
N TYR A 27 -22.09 -19.13 3.04
CA TYR A 27 -22.19 -18.11 4.09
C TYR A 27 -23.65 -17.87 4.52
N HIS A 28 -23.90 -17.87 5.82
CA HIS A 28 -25.25 -17.85 6.39
C HIS A 28 -25.98 -16.50 6.31
N ARG A 29 -25.26 -15.40 6.04
CA ARG A 29 -25.87 -14.07 5.94
C ARG A 29 -26.10 -13.72 4.49
N ASP A 30 -27.23 -13.08 4.22
CA ASP A 30 -27.55 -12.53 2.91
C ASP A 30 -26.75 -11.24 2.66
N THR A 31 -25.49 -11.39 2.27
CA THR A 31 -24.58 -10.27 1.98
C THR A 31 -24.26 -10.12 0.49
N THR A 32 -24.54 -11.13 -0.32
CA THR A 32 -24.15 -11.18 -1.74
C THR A 32 -25.25 -11.69 -2.68
N PRO A 33 -26.51 -11.25 -2.56
CA PRO A 33 -27.63 -11.87 -3.29
C PRO A 33 -27.45 -11.89 -4.81
N GLY A 34 -26.88 -10.82 -5.40
CA GLY A 34 -26.61 -10.80 -6.85
C GLY A 34 -25.45 -11.71 -7.29
N LEU A 35 -24.49 -12.00 -6.42
CA LEU A 35 -23.45 -13.01 -6.70
C LEU A 35 -24.02 -14.42 -6.54
N ASP A 36 -24.94 -14.60 -5.60
CA ASP A 36 -25.61 -15.88 -5.34
C ASP A 36 -26.44 -16.29 -6.57
N GLU A 37 -27.25 -15.38 -7.11
CA GLU A 37 -28.00 -15.57 -8.37
C GLU A 37 -27.06 -15.86 -9.55
N PHE A 38 -25.99 -15.08 -9.70
CA PHE A 38 -25.01 -15.31 -10.77
C PHE A 38 -24.32 -16.67 -10.67
N ALA A 39 -24.10 -17.18 -9.47
CA ALA A 39 -23.44 -18.46 -9.25
C ALA A 39 -24.28 -19.67 -9.70
N GLU A 40 -25.61 -19.53 -9.82
CA GLU A 40 -26.51 -20.61 -10.29
C GLU A 40 -26.25 -20.99 -11.76
N GLU A 41 -25.81 -20.03 -12.57
CA GLU A 41 -25.53 -20.22 -14.00
C GLU A 41 -24.03 -20.22 -14.33
N ALA A 42 -23.16 -19.92 -13.36
CA ALA A 42 -21.73 -19.80 -13.54
C ALA A 42 -20.97 -21.09 -13.16
N THR A 43 -19.72 -21.20 -13.63
CA THR A 43 -18.77 -22.18 -13.10
C THR A 43 -18.11 -21.64 -11.84
N VAL A 44 -18.34 -22.29 -10.70
CA VAL A 44 -17.77 -21.93 -9.40
C VAL A 44 -16.52 -22.76 -9.12
N PHE A 45 -15.44 -22.10 -8.68
CA PHE A 45 -14.17 -22.75 -8.35
C PHE A 45 -13.99 -22.84 -6.84
N ASP A 46 -14.07 -24.04 -6.27
CA ASP A 46 -13.84 -24.25 -4.84
C ASP A 46 -12.39 -23.96 -4.40
N ASN A 47 -11.43 -24.13 -5.30
CA ASN A 47 -10.00 -24.05 -4.99
C ASN A 47 -9.28 -23.03 -5.88
N ALA A 48 -9.70 -21.76 -5.80
CA ALA A 48 -8.99 -20.64 -6.41
C ALA A 48 -7.99 -20.03 -5.39
N VAL A 49 -6.69 -20.21 -5.63
CA VAL A 49 -5.62 -19.80 -4.69
C VAL A 49 -4.95 -18.51 -5.19
N ALA A 50 -4.86 -17.52 -4.32
CA ALA A 50 -4.16 -16.27 -4.62
C ALA A 50 -2.63 -16.51 -4.75
N PRO A 51 -1.95 -15.88 -5.72
CA PRO A 51 -0.51 -16.05 -5.92
C PRO A 51 0.35 -15.35 -4.86
N ALA A 52 -0.25 -14.50 -4.03
CA ALA A 52 0.40 -13.79 -2.93
C ALA A 52 -0.62 -13.42 -1.83
N PRO A 53 -0.17 -13.13 -0.60
CA PRO A 53 -1.06 -12.88 0.54
C PRO A 53 -1.61 -11.43 0.64
N TRP A 54 -1.42 -10.59 -0.37
CA TRP A 54 -1.72 -9.16 -0.28
C TRP A 54 -1.94 -8.49 -1.64
N THR A 55 -2.64 -7.36 -1.63
CA THR A 55 -3.31 -6.75 -2.79
C THR A 55 -2.40 -6.48 -3.99
N LEU A 56 -1.25 -5.83 -3.79
CA LEU A 56 -0.39 -5.37 -4.88
C LEU A 56 0.12 -6.51 -5.79
N PRO A 57 0.84 -7.52 -5.29
CA PRO A 57 1.31 -8.61 -6.14
C PRO A 57 0.18 -9.44 -6.74
N VAL A 58 -0.95 -9.61 -6.05
CA VAL A 58 -2.12 -10.33 -6.60
C VAL A 58 -2.67 -9.62 -7.82
N HIS A 59 -2.90 -8.30 -7.74
CA HIS A 59 -3.39 -7.52 -8.88
C HIS A 59 -2.38 -7.52 -10.03
N ALA A 60 -1.09 -7.39 -9.75
CA ALA A 60 -0.04 -7.51 -10.75
C ALA A 60 -0.07 -8.88 -11.45
N SER A 61 -0.21 -9.98 -10.69
CA SER A 61 -0.32 -11.33 -11.24
C SER A 61 -1.57 -11.51 -12.11
N ILE A 62 -2.72 -10.96 -11.69
CA ILE A 62 -3.98 -11.02 -12.45
C ILE A 62 -3.83 -10.39 -13.85
N PHE A 63 -3.21 -9.21 -13.95
CA PHE A 63 -3.07 -8.51 -15.24
C PHE A 63 -1.92 -9.04 -16.12
N THR A 64 -0.92 -9.67 -15.52
CA THR A 64 0.25 -10.16 -16.26
C THR A 64 0.21 -11.65 -16.57
N GLY A 65 -0.63 -12.43 -15.88
CA GLY A 65 -0.63 -13.89 -15.94
C GLY A 65 0.65 -14.52 -15.37
N MET A 66 1.46 -13.75 -14.63
CA MET A 66 2.75 -14.18 -14.09
C MET A 66 2.71 -14.26 -12.56
N TYR A 67 3.57 -15.11 -11.97
CA TYR A 67 3.77 -15.12 -10.53
C TYR A 67 4.54 -13.87 -10.05
N PRO A 68 4.43 -13.50 -8.75
CA PRO A 68 5.19 -12.39 -8.16
C PRO A 68 6.69 -12.47 -8.36
N SER A 69 7.26 -13.68 -8.33
CA SER A 69 8.67 -13.93 -8.60
C SER A 69 9.11 -13.60 -10.04
N ARG A 70 8.17 -13.44 -10.97
CA ARG A 70 8.43 -13.12 -12.37
C ARG A 70 8.13 -11.67 -12.70
N HIS A 71 7.03 -11.10 -12.20
CA HIS A 71 6.67 -9.72 -12.50
C HIS A 71 7.28 -8.69 -11.55
N GLY A 72 7.86 -9.12 -10.41
CA GLY A 72 8.69 -8.28 -9.54
C GLY A 72 7.97 -7.11 -8.85
N ALA A 73 6.65 -7.21 -8.69
CA ALA A 73 5.88 -6.20 -7.96
C ALA A 73 5.80 -6.59 -6.48
N ASP A 74 6.41 -5.77 -5.63
CA ASP A 74 6.55 -6.02 -4.19
C ASP A 74 6.55 -4.71 -3.39
N GLN A 75 6.97 -4.77 -2.12
CA GLN A 75 7.03 -3.62 -1.21
C GLN A 75 8.03 -2.55 -1.67
N GLU A 76 9.15 -2.96 -2.27
CA GLU A 76 10.23 -2.07 -2.69
C GLU A 76 9.99 -1.52 -4.10
N ASN A 77 9.42 -2.36 -4.95
CA ASN A 77 9.08 -2.03 -6.32
C ASN A 77 7.57 -2.18 -6.58
N PRO A 78 6.77 -1.13 -6.30
CA PRO A 78 5.32 -1.20 -6.46
C PRO A 78 4.85 -1.08 -7.92
N TYR A 79 5.75 -1.02 -8.90
CA TYR A 79 5.42 -0.85 -10.31
C TYR A 79 5.96 -1.99 -11.16
N LEU A 80 5.16 -2.42 -12.13
CA LEU A 80 5.60 -3.36 -13.15
C LEU A 80 6.70 -2.77 -14.01
N GLU A 81 7.66 -3.61 -14.39
CA GLU A 81 8.75 -3.24 -15.28
C GLU A 81 8.20 -2.69 -16.61
N GLY A 82 8.77 -1.58 -17.07
CA GLY A 82 8.29 -0.87 -18.27
C GLY A 82 7.45 0.39 -17.99
N ARG A 83 6.80 0.52 -16.82
CA ARG A 83 6.28 1.83 -16.34
C ARG A 83 7.43 2.59 -15.69
N ARG A 84 8.24 3.26 -16.51
CA ARG A 84 9.32 4.15 -16.05
C ARG A 84 8.78 5.13 -15.00
N ARG A 85 9.25 5.01 -13.75
CA ARG A 85 9.41 6.21 -12.92
C ARG A 85 10.30 7.16 -13.72
N SER A 86 9.83 8.40 -13.95
CA SER A 86 10.74 9.50 -14.21
C SER A 86 11.82 9.41 -13.13
N ARG A 87 13.07 9.25 -13.55
CA ARG A 87 14.23 9.15 -12.65
C ARG A 87 14.44 10.50 -11.97
N SER A 88 13.59 10.85 -11.02
CA SER A 88 13.96 11.77 -9.96
C SER A 88 14.98 11.02 -9.11
N ARG A 89 16.26 11.25 -9.42
CA ARG A 89 17.40 10.88 -8.60
C ARG A 89 17.16 11.39 -7.18
N SER A 90 16.74 10.52 -6.26
CA SER A 90 16.88 10.83 -4.84
C SER A 90 18.37 10.73 -4.51
N ARG A 91 18.91 11.91 -4.26
CA ARG A 91 20.26 12.23 -3.81
C ARG A 91 20.83 11.13 -2.92
N ARG A 92 22.07 10.74 -3.22
CA ARG A 92 22.97 10.04 -2.29
C ARG A 92 22.75 10.62 -0.89
N ARG A 93 22.39 9.76 0.06
CA ARG A 93 22.38 10.09 1.49
C ARG A 93 23.75 10.70 1.80
N ALA A 94 23.79 12.01 2.02
CA ALA A 94 24.99 12.66 2.50
C ALA A 94 25.36 11.95 3.80
N THR A 95 26.47 11.22 3.79
CA THR A 95 27.11 10.74 5.00
C THR A 95 27.36 11.97 5.87
N ARG A 96 26.63 12.06 6.98
CA ARG A 96 26.87 13.06 8.03
C ARG A 96 28.33 12.90 8.44
N PRO A 97 29.18 13.93 8.34
CA PRO A 97 30.55 13.81 8.85
C PRO A 97 30.49 13.52 10.35
N PRO A 98 31.45 12.74 10.90
CA PRO A 98 31.48 12.42 12.31
C PRO A 98 31.57 13.71 13.14
N ALA A 99 30.82 13.75 14.24
CA ALA A 99 30.86 14.87 15.17
C ALA A 99 32.27 15.00 15.75
N THR A 100 32.86 16.18 15.64
CA THR A 100 34.13 16.51 16.28
C THR A 100 33.99 16.34 17.79
N PRO A 101 34.90 15.63 18.48
CA PRO A 101 34.82 15.50 19.94
C PRO A 101 35.00 16.86 20.60
N ARG A 102 34.04 17.24 21.45
CA ARG A 102 34.13 18.46 22.28
C ARG A 102 35.19 18.22 23.36
N THR A 103 36.24 19.03 23.36
CA THR A 103 37.23 19.09 24.44
C THR A 103 36.53 19.45 25.77
N PRO A 104 36.71 18.68 26.85
CA PRO A 104 36.15 19.04 28.15
C PRO A 104 37.11 19.99 28.88
N GLY A 105 36.61 21.17 29.28
CA GLY A 105 37.33 22.03 30.21
C GLY A 105 37.29 23.52 29.90
N SER A 106 36.13 24.15 30.08
CA SER A 106 36.08 25.57 30.46
C SER A 106 35.19 25.69 31.71
N PRO A 107 35.66 26.32 32.80
CA PRO A 107 34.94 26.39 34.06
C PRO A 107 33.70 27.32 33.94
N PRO A 108 32.64 27.08 34.73
CA PRO A 108 31.50 27.99 34.77
C PRO A 108 31.86 29.27 35.54
N THR A 109 31.76 30.42 34.87
CA THR A 109 31.88 31.74 35.51
C THR A 109 30.59 32.05 36.30
N PRO A 110 30.68 32.54 37.55
CA PRO A 110 29.53 32.67 38.45
C PRO A 110 28.59 33.82 38.10
N THR A 111 27.32 33.60 38.43
CA THR A 111 26.18 34.51 38.38
C THR A 111 26.30 35.67 39.37
N SER A 112 25.69 36.82 39.06
CA SER A 112 24.95 37.64 40.03
C SER A 112 24.05 38.71 39.38
N PRO A 113 23.02 39.20 40.10
CA PRO A 113 21.73 39.62 39.54
C PRO A 113 21.38 41.10 39.73
N THR A 114 20.63 41.67 38.78
CA THR A 114 19.86 42.92 38.95
C THR A 114 18.79 42.89 37.84
N GLY A 115 17.48 42.96 38.03
CA GLY A 115 16.69 43.62 39.06
C GLY A 115 15.84 44.70 38.39
N SER A 116 14.51 44.55 38.46
CA SER A 116 13.43 45.54 38.19
C SER A 116 12.99 45.78 36.72
N THR A 117 11.73 46.03 36.35
CA THR A 117 10.39 46.03 36.99
C THR A 117 9.35 46.43 35.90
N THR A 118 8.12 45.88 35.94
CA THR A 118 6.84 46.35 35.31
C THR A 118 6.72 46.38 33.77
N ARG A 119 5.56 46.27 33.09
CA ARG A 119 4.09 46.37 33.35
C ARG A 119 3.41 45.69 32.13
N THR A 120 2.43 44.77 32.27
CA THR A 120 0.96 44.99 32.26
C THR A 120 0.26 45.10 30.88
N THR A 121 -0.82 44.32 30.74
CA THR A 121 -2.01 44.42 29.81
C THR A 121 -1.80 44.20 28.31
N SER A 122 -2.75 43.68 27.51
CA SER A 122 -4.08 43.06 27.68
C SER A 122 -4.53 42.61 26.27
N SER A 123 -5.32 41.54 26.19
CA SER A 123 -6.38 41.22 25.21
C SER A 123 -6.39 41.92 23.83
N ARG A 124 -6.44 41.13 22.75
CA ARG A 124 -7.69 40.85 22.03
C ARG A 124 -7.54 39.65 21.10
#